data_AF-F3C5U5-F1
#
_entry.id   AF-F3C5U5-F1
#
_cell.length_a   1.000
_cell.length_b   1.000
_cell.length_c   1.000
_cell.angle_alpha   90.00
_cell.angle_beta   90.00
_cell.angle_gamma   90.00
#
_symmetry.space_group_name_H-M   'P 1'
#
loop_
_entity.id
_entity.type
_entity.pdbx_description
1 polymer ?
#
loop_
_entity_poly.entity_id
_entity_poly.type
_entity_poly.pdbx_seq_one_letter_code
_entity_poly.pdbx_strand_id
1 'polypeptide(L)' 'MGLNSALQLAGMQFAGQQHRALVDARNTARLLPLILLN' A
#
# COMPACT_ATOMS: atom_id res chain seq x y z
N MET A 1 -0.31 1.11 -11.61
CA MET A 1 -0.04 -0.32 -11.36
C MET A 1 0.92 -0.57 -10.17
N GLY A 2 1.88 0.31 -9.85
CA GLY A 2 2.92 -0.01 -8.83
C GLY A 2 2.45 -0.28 -7.39
N LEU A 3 1.57 0.54 -6.82
CA LEU A 3 1.15 0.40 -5.41
C LEU A 3 0.39 -0.91 -5.14
N ASN A 4 -0.49 -1.32 -6.07
CA ASN A 4 -1.24 -2.57 -5.94
C ASN A 4 -0.30 -3.79 -5.93
N SER A 5 0.71 -3.79 -6.80
CA SER A 5 1.73 -4.84 -6.83
C SER A 5 2.59 -4.85 -5.56
N ALA A 6 2.99 -3.68 -5.04
CA ALA A 6 3.74 -3.60 -3.79
C ALA A 6 2.97 -4.17 -2.60
N LEU A 7 1.66 -3.88 -2.51
CA LEU A 7 0.79 -4.47 -1.49
C LEU A 7 0.68 -5.98 -1.64
N GLN A 8 0.48 -6.49 -2.85
CA GLN A 8 0.39 -7.93 -3.09
C GLN A 8 1.65 -8.68 -2.68
N LEU A 9 2.84 -8.13 -2.99
CA LEU A 9 4.12 -8.69 -2.56
C LEU A 9 4.28 -8.68 -1.02
N ALA A 10 3.67 -7.71 -0.36
CA ALA A 10 3.58 -7.61 1.09
C ALA A 10 2.50 -8.51 1.72
N GLY A 11 1.78 -9.33 0.93
CA GLY A 11 0.65 -10.13 1.41
C GLY A 11 -0.59 -9.30 1.77
N MET A 12 -0.66 -8.06 1.28
CA MET A 12 -1.73 -7.10 1.55
C MET A 12 -2.60 -6.87 0.31
N GLN A 13 -3.86 -6.53 0.54
CA GLN A 13 -4.77 -6.05 -0.51
C GLN A 13 -4.94 -4.54 -0.42
N PHE A 14 -5.14 -3.90 -1.56
CA PHE A 14 -5.55 -2.50 -1.62
C PHE A 14 -6.91 -2.32 -0.95
N ALA A 15 -6.97 -1.41 0.02
CA ALA A 15 -8.18 -1.12 0.76
C ALA A 15 -8.84 0.16 0.22
N GLY A 16 -10.07 0.06 -0.27
CA GLY A 16 -10.87 1.17 -0.78
C GLY A 16 -10.82 1.31 -2.30
N GLN A 17 -11.28 2.45 -2.80
CA GLN A 17 -11.32 2.73 -4.24
C GLN A 17 -10.04 3.45 -4.69
N GLN A 18 -9.44 2.96 -5.77
CA GLN A 18 -8.25 3.53 -6.38
C GLN A 18 -8.51 4.98 -6.84
N HIS A 19 -7.50 5.85 -6.79
CA HIS A 19 -7.51 7.25 -7.27
C HIS A 19 -8.04 8.33 -6.30
N ARG A 20 -8.27 8.00 -5.02
CA ARG A 20 -8.32 9.01 -3.96
C ARG A 20 -6.92 9.15 -3.36
N ALA A 21 -6.32 10.33 -3.45
CA ALA A 21 -4.99 10.60 -2.89
C ALA A 21 -4.85 10.14 -1.42
N LEU A 22 -5.88 10.31 -0.61
CA LEU A 22 -5.91 9.84 0.78
C LEU A 22 -5.89 8.31 0.90
N VAL A 23 -6.58 7.59 0.00
CA VAL A 23 -6.61 6.13 -0.02
C VAL A 23 -5.24 5.59 -0.45
N ASP A 24 -4.62 6.20 -1.46
CA ASP A 24 -3.27 5.82 -1.90
C ASP A 24 -2.24 6.11 -0.80
N ALA A 25 -2.34 7.24 -0.10
CA ALA A 25 -1.48 7.56 1.04
C ALA A 25 -1.64 6.54 2.18
N ARG A 26 -2.87 6.17 2.52
CA ARG A 26 -3.14 5.14 3.55
C ARG A 26 -2.56 3.78 3.15
N ASN A 27 -2.78 3.36 1.91
CA ASN A 27 -2.26 2.08 1.43
C ASN A 27 -0.72 2.08 1.35
N THR A 28 -0.11 3.20 0.97
CA THR A 28 1.35 3.37 0.99
C THR A 28 1.90 3.33 2.42
N ALA A 29 1.25 4.01 3.37
CA ALA A 29 1.68 4.03 4.78
C ALA A 29 1.70 2.63 5.42
N ARG A 30 0.84 1.71 4.95
CA ARG A 30 0.82 0.31 5.41
C ARG A 30 2.08 -0.46 5.03
N LEU A 31 2.84 0.00 4.04
CA LEU A 31 4.13 -0.58 3.66
C LEU A 31 5.29 -0.09 4.54
N LEU A 32 5.13 1.01 5.30
CA LEU A 32 6.20 1.59 6.12
C LEU A 32 6.81 0.59 7.13
N PRO A 33 6.04 -0.25 7.84
CA PRO A 33 6.62 -1.23 8.76
C PRO A 33 7.54 -2.23 8.04
N LEU A 34 7.24 -2.63 6.81
CA LEU A 34 8.05 -3.57 6.05
C LEU A 34 9.38 -2.97 5.57
N ILE A 35 9.41 -1.65 5.38
CA ILE A 35 10.58 -0.90 4.93
C ILE A 35 11.46 -0.48 6.10
N LEU A 36 10.85 -0.12 7.24
CA LEU A 36 11.57 0.43 8.40
C LEU A 36 11.98 -0.63 9.43
N LEU A 37 11.36 -1.81 9.41
CA LEU A 37 11.64 -2.89 10.38
C LEU A 37 12.34 -4.11 9.75
N ASN A 38 12.72 -4.02 8.47
CA ASN A 38 13.72 -4.86 7.81
C ASN A 38 14.99 -4.06 7.61
#